data_AF-A0A7W7MFZ5-F1
#
_entry.id   AF-A0A7W7MFZ5-F1
#
_cell.length_a   1.000
_cell.length_b   1.000
_cell.length_c   1.000
_cell.angle_alpha   90.00
_cell.angle_beta   90.00
_cell.angle_gamma   90.00
#
_symmetry.space_group_name_H-M   'P 1'
#
loop_
_entity.id
_entity.type
_entity.pdbx_description
1 polymer ?
#
loop_
_entity_poly.entity_id
_entity_poly.type
_entity_poly.pdbx_seq_one_letter_code
_entity_poly.pdbx_strand_id
1 'polypeptide(L)'
;MAQIHHFEYGALTPTVSYILSVLGSLLGLTSAVRLRSARSGGERFWWLTLAAVAIGATGIWSMHFVAMLGFDVDGTPIRYDIGLTVASAVIALASVGVGLAIALLGKTAPRLRILVGGVLAGLGVGAMHYTGMAAMRLRGEIHYSGREVIASIAIAVVAATVALWLTLIVSKPIAIFGSALLMGVAVNGMHFTGMLAMSVTPEGEAFGSVEGATAANLLVPVGAAVVFAIVGMGYALVSAPTEEDREAAEYLRQRIENRAAAPAAPAPAQFGGQPAGQQQPPNRSTGRGTLGDASWTYRDRGRQ
;
A
#
# COMPACT_ATOMS: atom_id res chain seq x y z
N MET A 1 -26.58 0.65 -36.33
CA MET A 1 -25.96 0.93 -35.02
C MET A 1 -25.84 -0.40 -34.32
N ALA A 2 -24.62 -0.87 -34.03
CA ALA A 2 -24.44 -2.09 -33.24
C ALA A 2 -24.90 -1.82 -31.80
N GLN A 3 -25.62 -2.76 -31.18
CA GLN A 3 -26.00 -2.62 -29.78
C GLN A 3 -24.75 -2.77 -28.92
N ILE A 4 -24.50 -1.80 -28.05
CA ILE A 4 -23.42 -1.87 -27.08
C ILE A 4 -23.94 -2.64 -25.88
N HIS A 5 -23.56 -3.91 -25.76
CA HIS A 5 -23.85 -4.69 -24.57
C HIS A 5 -22.79 -4.38 -23.49
N HIS A 6 -23.12 -3.44 -22.59
CA HIS A 6 -22.30 -3.14 -21.39
C HIS A 6 -22.21 -4.30 -20.38
N PHE A 7 -22.72 -5.50 -20.71
CA PHE A 7 -23.04 -6.59 -19.79
C PHE A 7 -22.88 -7.98 -20.42
N GLU A 8 -21.86 -8.23 -21.24
CA GLU A 8 -21.66 -9.57 -21.84
C GLU A 8 -21.52 -10.69 -20.77
N TYR A 9 -21.00 -10.35 -19.58
CA TYR A 9 -20.96 -11.19 -18.37
C TYR A 9 -21.93 -10.76 -17.26
N GLY A 10 -22.94 -9.93 -17.57
CA GLY A 10 -23.82 -9.32 -16.56
C GLY A 10 -23.11 -8.30 -15.66
N ALA A 11 -23.66 -8.05 -14.47
CA ALA A 11 -23.13 -7.05 -13.52
C ALA A 11 -21.74 -7.37 -12.93
N LEU A 12 -21.12 -8.50 -13.32
CA LEU A 12 -19.87 -8.99 -12.75
C LEU A 12 -18.71 -8.02 -13.00
N THR A 13 -18.48 -7.61 -14.25
CA THR A 13 -17.34 -6.75 -14.60
C THR A 13 -17.42 -5.39 -13.92
N PRO A 14 -18.54 -4.65 -13.97
CA PRO A 14 -18.69 -3.41 -13.22
C PRO A 14 -18.49 -3.60 -11.71
N THR A 15 -18.97 -4.71 -11.15
CA THR A 15 -18.80 -5.02 -9.71
C THR A 15 -17.34 -5.27 -9.35
N VAL A 16 -16.62 -6.08 -10.13
CA VAL A 16 -15.18 -6.33 -9.90
C VAL A 16 -14.38 -5.04 -10.06
N SER A 17 -14.71 -4.25 -11.07
CA SER A 17 -14.09 -2.95 -11.33
C SER A 17 -14.28 -2.00 -10.13
N TYR A 18 -15.50 -1.93 -9.58
CA TYR A 18 -15.79 -1.16 -8.38
C TYR A 18 -15.01 -1.66 -7.16
N ILE A 19 -14.97 -2.97 -6.93
CA ILE A 19 -14.19 -3.57 -5.82
C ILE A 19 -12.71 -3.21 -5.94
N LEU A 20 -12.13 -3.27 -7.13
CA LEU A 20 -10.73 -2.89 -7.36
C LEU A 20 -10.49 -1.41 -7.03
N SER A 21 -11.38 -0.51 -7.44
CA SER A 21 -11.29 0.91 -7.06
C SER A 21 -11.39 1.12 -5.56
N VAL A 22 -12.30 0.42 -4.88
CA VAL A 22 -12.44 0.50 -3.42
C VAL A 22 -11.18 -0.01 -2.72
N LEU A 23 -10.65 -1.18 -3.10
CA LEU A 23 -9.45 -1.74 -2.50
C LEU A 23 -8.23 -0.86 -2.73
N GLY A 24 -8.02 -0.38 -3.96
CA GLY A 24 -6.93 0.55 -4.28
C GLY A 24 -7.04 1.86 -3.50
N SER A 25 -8.25 2.40 -3.36
CA SER A 25 -8.50 3.61 -2.58
C SER A 25 -8.28 3.39 -1.07
N LEU A 26 -8.72 2.26 -0.53
CA LEU A 26 -8.54 1.88 0.88
C LEU A 26 -7.06 1.75 1.23
N LEU A 27 -6.31 0.96 0.45
CA LEU A 27 -4.87 0.76 0.63
C LEU A 27 -4.09 2.07 0.41
N GLY A 28 -4.52 2.85 -0.57
CA GLY A 28 -3.94 4.14 -0.92
C GLY A 28 -4.10 5.20 0.17
N LEU A 29 -5.33 5.38 0.68
CA LEU A 29 -5.60 6.29 1.79
C LEU A 29 -4.89 5.85 3.06
N THR A 30 -4.84 4.54 3.35
CA THR A 30 -4.10 4.03 4.51
C THR A 30 -2.61 4.31 4.39
N SER A 31 -2.02 4.10 3.21
CA SER A 31 -0.63 4.45 2.91
C SER A 31 -0.39 5.97 3.01
N ALA A 32 -1.33 6.80 2.56
CA ALA A 32 -1.25 8.24 2.70
C ALA A 32 -1.31 8.70 4.16
N VAL A 33 -2.09 8.04 5.02
CA VAL A 33 -2.07 8.29 6.47
C VAL A 33 -0.70 7.97 7.05
N ARG A 34 -0.10 6.81 6.70
CA ARG A 34 1.25 6.42 7.13
C ARG A 34 2.32 7.39 6.62
N LEU A 35 2.18 7.89 5.39
CA LEU A 35 3.05 8.91 4.80
C LEU A 35 3.10 10.20 5.64
N ARG A 36 1.97 10.67 6.17
CA ARG A 36 1.94 11.87 7.02
C ARG A 36 2.66 11.67 8.35
N SER A 37 2.64 10.46 8.89
CA SER A 37 3.34 10.11 10.14
C SER A 37 4.81 9.68 9.93
N ALA A 38 5.29 9.68 8.68
CA ALA A 38 6.64 9.24 8.35
C ALA A 38 7.72 10.26 8.77
N ARG A 39 8.74 9.77 9.48
CA ARG A 39 9.79 10.62 10.09
C ARG A 39 11.03 10.80 9.21
N SER A 40 11.32 9.84 8.34
CA SER A 40 12.48 9.87 7.45
C SER A 40 12.10 10.10 5.98
N GLY A 41 13.04 10.61 5.18
CA GLY A 41 12.84 10.76 3.74
C GLY A 41 12.59 9.44 3.03
N GLY A 42 13.28 8.36 3.44
CA GLY A 42 13.09 7.02 2.89
C GLY A 42 11.70 6.45 3.19
N GLU A 43 11.22 6.59 4.43
CA GLU A 43 9.87 6.16 4.82
C GLU A 43 8.79 6.95 4.06
N ARG A 44 9.00 8.26 3.86
CA ARG A 44 8.09 9.09 3.04
C ARG A 44 8.06 8.62 1.59
N PHE A 45 9.22 8.37 0.99
CA PHE A 45 9.29 7.87 -0.38
C PHE A 45 8.60 6.51 -0.54
N TRP A 46 8.80 5.61 0.43
CA TRP A 46 8.17 4.30 0.46
C TRP A 46 6.64 4.40 0.53
N TRP A 47 6.08 5.12 1.50
CA TRP A 47 4.63 5.26 1.63
C TRP A 47 3.98 6.03 0.49
N LEU A 48 4.68 7.00 -0.10
CA LEU A 48 4.23 7.70 -1.30
C LEU A 48 4.14 6.73 -2.49
N THR A 49 5.17 5.91 -2.70
CA THR A 49 5.19 4.92 -3.78
C THR A 49 4.07 3.91 -3.58
N LEU A 50 3.89 3.42 -2.36
CA LEU A 50 2.81 2.50 -2.03
C LEU A 50 1.42 3.11 -2.27
N ALA A 51 1.21 4.36 -1.87
CA ALA A 51 -0.04 5.08 -2.12
C ALA A 51 -0.29 5.30 -3.63
N ALA A 52 0.74 5.63 -4.40
CA ALA A 52 0.65 5.83 -5.84
C ALA A 52 0.33 4.53 -6.59
N VAL A 53 0.95 3.41 -6.20
CA VAL A 53 0.64 2.08 -6.75
C VAL A 53 -0.78 1.67 -6.40
N ALA A 54 -1.19 1.83 -5.14
CA ALA A 54 -2.53 1.44 -4.70
C ALA A 54 -3.64 2.25 -5.39
N ILE A 55 -3.52 3.58 -5.45
CA ILE A 55 -4.54 4.42 -6.08
C ILE A 55 -4.43 4.34 -7.60
N GLY A 56 -3.25 4.63 -8.15
CA GLY A 56 -3.02 4.74 -9.59
C GLY A 56 -3.11 3.42 -10.32
N ALA A 57 -2.25 2.46 -9.97
CA ALA A 57 -2.18 1.18 -10.68
C ALA A 57 -3.38 0.29 -10.32
N THR A 58 -3.63 0.03 -9.04
CA THR A 58 -4.69 -0.91 -8.61
C THR A 58 -6.09 -0.28 -8.70
N GLY A 59 -6.29 0.91 -8.14
CA GLY A 59 -7.62 1.50 -7.99
C GLY A 59 -8.18 2.13 -9.27
N ILE A 60 -7.33 2.70 -10.11
CA ILE A 60 -7.75 3.45 -11.30
C ILE A 60 -7.45 2.64 -12.57
N TRP A 61 -6.18 2.29 -12.82
CA TRP A 61 -5.79 1.60 -14.05
C TRP A 61 -6.36 0.17 -14.15
N SER A 62 -6.20 -0.66 -13.12
CA SER A 62 -6.74 -2.02 -13.15
C SER A 62 -8.26 -2.05 -13.18
N MET A 63 -8.92 -1.12 -12.47
CA MET A 63 -10.37 -0.96 -12.59
C MET A 63 -10.77 -0.66 -14.04
N HIS A 64 -10.14 0.37 -14.65
CA HIS A 64 -10.41 0.77 -16.02
C HIS A 64 -10.19 -0.39 -17.00
N PHE A 65 -9.08 -1.11 -16.86
CA PHE A 65 -8.75 -2.23 -17.73
C PHE A 65 -9.74 -3.37 -17.58
N VAL A 66 -10.06 -3.79 -16.35
CA VAL A 66 -11.05 -4.85 -16.10
C VAL A 66 -12.43 -4.44 -16.64
N ALA A 67 -12.85 -3.19 -16.45
CA ALA A 67 -14.11 -2.69 -16.98
C ALA A 67 -14.16 -2.74 -18.52
N MET A 68 -13.07 -2.40 -19.21
CA MET A 68 -12.96 -2.56 -20.66
C MET A 68 -12.98 -4.01 -21.11
N LEU A 69 -12.38 -4.94 -20.36
CA LEU A 69 -12.38 -6.37 -20.72
C LEU A 69 -13.78 -7.00 -20.71
N GLY A 70 -14.73 -6.45 -19.95
CA GLY A 70 -16.13 -6.89 -19.97
C GLY A 70 -16.99 -6.18 -21.00
N PHE A 71 -16.40 -5.31 -21.81
CA PHE A 71 -17.05 -4.68 -22.95
C PHE A 71 -16.86 -5.56 -24.18
N ASP A 72 -17.96 -5.85 -24.87
CA ASP A 72 -17.92 -6.54 -26.16
C ASP A 72 -18.74 -5.77 -27.19
N VAL A 73 -18.30 -5.91 -28.44
CA VAL A 73 -18.93 -5.28 -29.59
C VAL A 73 -19.35 -6.41 -30.52
N ASP A 74 -20.66 -6.64 -30.59
CA ASP A 74 -21.28 -7.67 -31.41
C ASP A 74 -20.63 -7.76 -32.80
N GLY A 75 -20.04 -8.93 -33.08
CA GLY A 75 -19.48 -9.25 -34.40
C GLY A 75 -18.03 -8.81 -34.64
N THR A 76 -17.32 -8.23 -33.65
CA THR A 76 -15.89 -7.87 -33.83
C THR A 76 -15.00 -8.28 -32.64
N PRO A 77 -13.95 -9.09 -32.85
CA PRO A 77 -13.03 -9.43 -31.78
C PRO A 77 -12.18 -8.21 -31.36
N ILE A 78 -12.25 -7.84 -30.09
CA ILE A 78 -11.43 -6.75 -29.52
C ILE A 78 -10.03 -7.30 -29.19
N ARG A 79 -9.01 -6.58 -29.65
CA ARG A 79 -7.60 -6.81 -29.31
C ARG A 79 -7.02 -5.61 -28.60
N TYR A 80 -5.91 -5.82 -27.91
CA TYR A 80 -5.27 -4.78 -27.11
C TYR A 80 -3.81 -4.59 -27.52
N ASP A 81 -3.42 -3.34 -27.69
CA ASP A 81 -2.03 -2.92 -27.84
C ASP A 81 -1.34 -2.94 -26.47
N ILE A 82 -0.33 -3.81 -26.32
CA ILE A 82 0.40 -3.98 -25.06
C ILE A 82 1.17 -2.70 -24.70
N GLY A 83 1.75 -2.02 -25.68
CA GLY A 83 2.54 -0.80 -25.47
C GLY A 83 1.69 0.33 -24.90
N LEU A 84 0.53 0.59 -25.50
CA LEU A 84 -0.40 1.60 -25.00
C LEU A 84 -1.03 1.21 -23.66
N THR A 85 -1.28 -0.08 -23.44
CA THR A 85 -1.78 -0.59 -22.15
C THR A 85 -0.77 -0.37 -21.02
N VAL A 86 0.52 -0.59 -21.27
CA VAL A 86 1.58 -0.29 -20.29
C VAL A 86 1.77 1.21 -20.14
N ALA A 87 1.73 1.98 -21.24
CA ALA A 87 1.85 3.44 -21.18
C ALA A 87 0.73 4.06 -20.33
N SER A 88 -0.51 3.59 -20.46
CA SER A 88 -1.62 4.06 -19.63
C SER A 88 -1.37 3.76 -18.14
N ALA A 89 -0.86 2.57 -17.80
CA ALA A 89 -0.49 2.23 -16.42
C ALA A 89 0.57 3.19 -15.84
N VAL A 90 1.59 3.51 -16.63
CA VAL A 90 2.65 4.45 -16.26
C VAL A 90 2.10 5.87 -16.06
N ILE A 91 1.20 6.32 -16.94
CA ILE A 91 0.54 7.63 -16.80
C ILE A 91 -0.26 7.70 -15.51
N ALA A 92 -1.04 6.66 -15.17
CA ALA A 92 -1.76 6.61 -13.89
C ALA A 92 -0.82 6.67 -12.69
N LEU A 93 0.23 5.85 -12.67
CA LEU A 93 1.18 5.81 -11.56
C LEU A 93 1.89 7.17 -11.38
N ALA A 94 2.38 7.75 -12.47
CA ALA A 94 3.11 9.02 -12.44
C ALA A 94 2.19 10.18 -12.03
N SER A 95 1.01 10.31 -12.63
CA SER A 95 0.09 11.42 -12.36
C SER A 95 -0.44 11.40 -10.92
N VAL A 96 -0.83 10.24 -10.43
CA VAL A 96 -1.29 10.07 -9.04
C VAL A 96 -0.13 10.27 -8.07
N GLY A 97 1.04 9.72 -8.36
CA GLY A 97 2.24 9.91 -7.55
C GLY A 97 2.65 11.38 -7.42
N VAL A 98 2.64 12.13 -8.54
CA VAL A 98 2.91 13.57 -8.54
C VAL A 98 1.84 14.33 -7.76
N GLY A 99 0.55 14.01 -7.96
CA GLY A 99 -0.55 14.63 -7.21
C GLY A 99 -0.43 14.43 -5.70
N LEU A 100 -0.13 13.20 -5.26
CA LEU A 100 0.10 12.86 -3.86
C LEU A 100 1.35 13.55 -3.31
N ALA A 101 2.45 13.60 -4.07
CA ALA A 101 3.68 14.27 -3.66
C ALA A 101 3.44 15.77 -3.44
N ILE A 102 2.74 16.43 -4.36
CA ILE A 102 2.38 17.85 -4.24
C ILE A 102 1.51 18.07 -2.99
N ALA A 103 0.48 17.25 -2.80
CA ALA A 103 -0.44 17.38 -1.68
C ALA A 103 0.22 17.14 -0.32
N LEU A 104 1.02 16.08 -0.19
CA LEU A 104 1.50 15.56 1.10
C LEU A 104 2.92 16.01 1.45
N LEU A 105 3.77 16.34 0.47
CA LEU A 105 5.17 16.73 0.70
C LEU A 105 5.47 18.21 0.45
N GLY A 106 4.53 18.97 -0.13
CA GLY A 106 4.73 20.39 -0.44
C GLY A 106 4.96 21.27 0.80
N LYS A 107 5.35 22.55 0.57
CA LYS A 107 5.54 23.57 1.63
C LYS A 107 4.61 24.79 1.51
N THR A 108 3.81 24.91 0.44
CA THR A 108 2.88 26.03 0.16
C THR A 108 1.53 25.95 0.92
N ALA A 109 0.55 26.82 0.68
CA ALA A 109 -0.75 26.70 1.35
C ALA A 109 -1.48 25.38 0.99
N PRO A 110 -2.10 24.67 1.97
CA PRO A 110 -2.66 23.33 1.74
C PRO A 110 -3.74 23.32 0.65
N ARG A 111 -4.60 24.35 0.61
CA ARG A 111 -5.65 24.48 -0.43
C ARG A 111 -5.07 24.54 -1.84
N LEU A 112 -3.99 25.30 -2.03
CA LEU A 112 -3.35 25.44 -3.34
C LEU A 112 -2.70 24.13 -3.79
N ARG A 113 -2.04 23.40 -2.87
CA ARG A 113 -1.44 22.09 -3.17
C ARG A 113 -2.48 21.07 -3.60
N ILE A 114 -3.61 21.00 -2.90
CA ILE A 114 -4.72 20.09 -3.22
C ILE A 114 -5.28 20.44 -4.60
N LEU A 115 -5.47 21.72 -4.89
CA LEU A 115 -6.01 22.15 -6.19
C LEU A 115 -5.05 21.81 -7.33
N VAL A 116 -3.77 22.18 -7.21
CA VAL A 116 -2.75 21.91 -8.24
C VAL A 116 -2.53 20.41 -8.41
N GLY A 117 -2.35 19.68 -7.30
CA GLY A 117 -2.19 18.23 -7.32
C GLY A 117 -3.43 17.52 -7.87
N GLY A 118 -4.63 18.00 -7.55
CA GLY A 118 -5.90 17.43 -7.99
C GLY A 118 -6.16 17.65 -9.47
N VAL A 119 -5.84 18.84 -9.99
CA VAL A 119 -5.88 19.11 -11.43
C VAL A 119 -4.89 18.24 -12.18
N LEU A 120 -3.63 18.18 -11.74
CA LEU A 120 -2.61 17.36 -12.42
C LEU A 120 -2.93 15.86 -12.37
N ALA A 121 -3.35 15.36 -11.22
CA ALA A 121 -3.75 13.96 -11.08
C ALA A 121 -5.01 13.67 -11.91
N GLY A 122 -6.03 14.53 -11.88
CA GLY A 122 -7.27 14.34 -12.63
C GLY A 122 -7.07 14.37 -14.14
N LEU A 123 -6.29 15.33 -14.65
CA LEU A 123 -5.91 15.38 -16.06
C LEU A 123 -5.09 14.14 -16.46
N GLY A 124 -4.18 13.69 -15.59
CA GLY A 124 -3.42 12.47 -15.83
C GLY A 124 -4.28 11.20 -15.81
N VAL A 125 -5.30 11.13 -14.95
CA VAL A 125 -6.28 10.03 -14.95
C VAL A 125 -7.11 10.05 -16.23
N GLY A 126 -7.54 11.24 -16.69
CA GLY A 126 -8.19 11.39 -18.00
C GLY A 126 -7.28 10.93 -19.15
N ALA A 127 -6.02 11.36 -19.15
CA ALA A 127 -5.04 10.93 -20.14
C ALA A 127 -4.81 9.41 -20.10
N MET A 128 -4.71 8.81 -18.91
CA MET A 128 -4.63 7.36 -18.75
C MET A 128 -5.86 6.67 -19.35
N HIS A 129 -7.06 7.15 -19.02
CA HIS A 129 -8.30 6.57 -19.49
C HIS A 129 -8.35 6.57 -21.03
N TYR A 130 -8.12 7.71 -21.67
CA TYR A 130 -8.15 7.80 -23.14
C TYR A 130 -6.97 7.09 -23.81
N THR A 131 -5.81 6.98 -23.15
CA THR A 131 -4.70 6.13 -23.64
C THR A 131 -5.07 4.65 -23.58
N GLY A 132 -5.77 4.22 -22.52
CA GLY A 132 -6.28 2.86 -22.39
C GLY A 132 -7.36 2.55 -23.42
N MET A 133 -8.26 3.48 -23.68
CA MET A 133 -9.25 3.35 -24.75
C MET A 133 -8.60 3.27 -26.14
N ALA A 134 -7.56 4.08 -26.39
CA ALA A 134 -6.78 4.02 -27.63
C ALA A 134 -5.98 2.72 -27.79
N ALA A 135 -5.76 1.96 -26.71
CA ALA A 135 -5.14 0.64 -26.78
C ALA A 135 -6.09 -0.42 -27.35
N MET A 136 -7.41 -0.18 -27.35
CA MET A 136 -8.40 -1.09 -27.94
C MET A 136 -8.32 -1.03 -29.46
N ARG A 137 -8.03 -2.18 -30.05
CA ARG A 137 -8.03 -2.41 -31.50
C ARG A 137 -9.25 -3.25 -31.84
N LEU A 138 -10.19 -2.64 -32.55
CA LEU A 138 -11.40 -3.28 -33.08
C LEU A 138 -11.54 -2.93 -34.56
N ARG A 139 -12.39 -3.67 -35.29
CA ARG A 139 -12.68 -3.40 -36.71
C ARG A 139 -13.81 -2.40 -36.82
N GLY A 140 -13.46 -1.13 -36.93
CA GLY A 140 -14.40 -0.02 -37.02
C GLY A 140 -13.76 1.30 -36.57
N GLU A 141 -14.40 2.40 -36.93
CA GLU A 141 -13.97 3.72 -36.50
C GLU A 141 -14.59 4.06 -35.14
N ILE A 142 -13.73 4.42 -34.18
CA ILE A 142 -14.12 4.87 -32.85
C ILE A 142 -14.30 6.39 -32.88
N HIS A 143 -15.52 6.84 -32.65
CA HIS A 143 -15.87 8.25 -32.55
C HIS A 143 -16.11 8.64 -31.09
N TYR A 144 -15.63 9.81 -30.71
CA TYR A 144 -15.82 10.39 -29.37
C TYR A 144 -16.64 11.66 -29.43
N SER A 145 -17.67 11.77 -28.61
CA SER A 145 -18.41 13.00 -28.44
C SER A 145 -17.70 13.93 -27.45
N GLY A 146 -17.32 15.13 -27.92
CA GLY A 146 -16.49 16.06 -27.14
C GLY A 146 -17.10 16.51 -25.81
N ARG A 147 -18.44 16.58 -25.72
CA ARG A 147 -19.14 17.00 -24.49
C ARG A 147 -18.95 15.99 -23.36
N GLU A 148 -19.12 14.71 -23.66
CA GLU A 148 -18.99 13.60 -22.71
C GLU A 148 -17.52 13.38 -22.32
N VAL A 149 -16.58 13.62 -23.25
CA VAL A 149 -15.14 13.66 -22.93
C VAL A 149 -14.79 14.77 -21.96
N ILE A 150 -15.31 15.98 -22.17
CA ILE A 150 -15.08 17.09 -21.23
C ILE A 150 -15.73 16.78 -19.87
N ALA A 151 -16.92 16.19 -19.86
CA ALA A 151 -17.61 15.81 -18.64
C ALA A 151 -16.83 14.75 -17.84
N SER A 152 -16.30 13.71 -18.49
CA SER A 152 -15.48 12.69 -17.83
C SER A 152 -14.21 13.29 -17.23
N ILE A 153 -13.51 14.16 -17.96
CA ILE A 153 -12.30 14.85 -17.48
C ILE A 153 -12.62 15.76 -16.29
N ALA A 154 -13.76 16.47 -16.33
CA ALA A 154 -14.21 17.28 -15.22
C ALA A 154 -14.48 16.43 -13.96
N ILE A 155 -15.14 15.28 -14.11
CA ILE A 155 -15.34 14.31 -13.03
C ILE A 155 -13.98 13.82 -12.52
N ALA A 156 -13.02 13.51 -13.39
CA ALA A 156 -11.68 13.07 -13.01
C ALA A 156 -10.96 14.10 -12.13
N VAL A 157 -11.00 15.38 -12.52
CA VAL A 157 -10.38 16.48 -11.76
C VAL A 157 -11.06 16.69 -10.41
N VAL A 158 -12.39 16.68 -10.36
CA VAL A 158 -13.14 16.80 -9.10
C VAL A 158 -12.84 15.61 -8.19
N ALA A 159 -12.93 14.38 -8.71
CA ALA A 159 -12.65 13.16 -7.97
C ALA A 159 -11.23 13.12 -7.41
N ALA A 160 -10.22 13.47 -8.23
CA ALA A 160 -8.83 13.54 -7.81
C ALA A 160 -8.61 14.61 -6.73
N THR A 161 -9.24 15.78 -6.88
CA THR A 161 -9.17 16.87 -5.88
C THR A 161 -9.78 16.43 -4.54
N VAL A 162 -10.95 15.79 -4.58
CA VAL A 162 -11.62 15.25 -3.39
C VAL A 162 -10.77 14.14 -2.75
N ALA A 163 -10.22 13.23 -3.55
CA ALA A 163 -9.34 12.16 -3.06
C ALA A 163 -8.13 12.73 -2.31
N LEU A 164 -7.42 13.71 -2.89
CA LEU A 164 -6.29 14.36 -2.24
C LEU A 164 -6.71 15.12 -0.98
N TRP A 165 -7.87 15.77 -0.99
CA TRP A 165 -8.40 16.40 0.22
C TRP A 165 -8.68 15.37 1.33
N LEU A 166 -9.26 14.21 1.00
CA LEU A 166 -9.50 13.12 1.95
C LEU A 166 -8.18 12.58 2.53
N THR A 167 -7.10 12.52 1.74
CA THR A 167 -5.77 12.13 2.26
C THR A 167 -5.21 13.06 3.34
N LEU A 168 -5.79 14.26 3.54
CA LEU A 168 -5.37 15.23 4.56
C LEU A 168 -6.29 15.29 5.78
N ILE A 169 -7.58 14.99 5.63
CA ILE A 169 -8.56 15.07 6.73
C ILE A 169 -8.82 13.72 7.37
N VAL A 170 -8.74 12.64 6.59
CA VAL A 170 -9.13 11.31 7.07
C VAL A 170 -7.95 10.66 7.80
N SER A 171 -8.25 10.02 8.92
CA SER A 171 -7.27 9.26 9.73
C SER A 171 -7.87 8.02 10.39
N LYS A 172 -9.18 8.05 10.73
CA LYS A 172 -9.87 6.95 11.39
C LYS A 172 -10.20 5.82 10.39
N PRO A 173 -10.01 4.53 10.75
CA PRO A 173 -10.27 3.40 9.85
C PRO A 173 -11.66 3.41 9.20
N ILE A 174 -12.70 3.73 9.98
CA ILE A 174 -14.08 3.81 9.45
C ILE A 174 -14.26 4.92 8.41
N ALA A 175 -13.61 6.06 8.61
CA ALA A 175 -13.65 7.18 7.67
C ALA A 175 -12.82 6.89 6.41
N ILE A 176 -11.71 6.14 6.55
CA ILE A 176 -10.93 5.63 5.40
C ILE A 176 -11.81 4.69 4.57
N PHE A 177 -12.51 3.75 5.22
CA PHE A 177 -13.40 2.81 4.53
C PHE A 177 -14.54 3.54 3.80
N GLY A 178 -15.23 4.46 4.45
CA GLY A 178 -16.28 5.27 3.82
C GLY A 178 -15.76 6.12 2.65
N SER A 179 -14.55 6.68 2.79
CA SER A 179 -13.88 7.43 1.72
C SER A 179 -13.52 6.55 0.54
N ALA A 180 -13.06 5.33 0.78
CA ALA A 180 -12.72 4.37 -0.26
C ALA A 180 -13.94 3.94 -1.08
N LEU A 181 -15.10 3.77 -0.45
CA LEU A 181 -16.37 3.52 -1.14
C LEU A 181 -16.76 4.69 -2.05
N LEU A 182 -16.71 5.92 -1.52
CA LEU A 182 -17.00 7.14 -2.30
C LEU A 182 -16.04 7.31 -3.48
N MET A 183 -14.75 7.09 -3.26
CA MET A 183 -13.75 7.12 -4.33
C MET A 183 -14.02 6.03 -5.37
N GLY A 184 -14.41 4.82 -4.95
CA GLY A 184 -14.85 3.76 -5.86
C GLY A 184 -15.95 4.24 -6.82
N VAL A 185 -16.98 4.89 -6.28
CA VAL A 185 -18.09 5.45 -7.09
C VAL A 185 -17.58 6.52 -8.03
N ALA A 186 -16.73 7.42 -7.57
CA ALA A 186 -16.22 8.53 -8.38
C ALA A 186 -15.34 8.07 -9.55
N VAL A 187 -14.42 7.11 -9.31
CA VAL A 187 -13.54 6.59 -10.37
C VAL A 187 -14.36 5.80 -11.40
N ASN A 188 -15.31 4.98 -10.95
CA ASN A 188 -16.22 4.25 -11.85
C ASN A 188 -17.12 5.20 -12.64
N GLY A 189 -17.67 6.23 -11.98
CA GLY A 189 -18.49 7.25 -12.62
C GLY A 189 -17.74 7.99 -13.73
N MET A 190 -16.48 8.35 -13.50
CA MET A 190 -15.61 8.92 -14.53
C MET A 190 -15.44 7.96 -15.71
N HIS A 191 -15.08 6.70 -15.42
CA HIS A 191 -14.84 5.69 -16.45
C HIS A 191 -16.09 5.45 -17.32
N PHE A 192 -17.25 5.19 -16.71
CA PHE A 192 -18.48 4.93 -17.46
C PHE A 192 -18.97 6.18 -18.19
N THR A 193 -18.75 7.39 -17.67
CA THR A 193 -19.03 8.63 -18.42
C THR A 193 -18.13 8.74 -19.65
N GLY A 194 -16.85 8.36 -19.54
CA GLY A 194 -15.92 8.31 -20.67
C GLY A 194 -16.33 7.25 -21.71
N MET A 195 -16.82 6.09 -21.27
CA MET A 195 -17.37 5.06 -22.14
C MET A 195 -18.63 5.52 -22.89
N LEU A 196 -19.52 6.28 -22.23
CA LEU A 196 -20.70 6.86 -22.87
C LEU A 196 -20.36 7.86 -23.99
N ALA A 197 -19.14 8.41 -23.99
CA ALA A 197 -18.66 9.28 -25.07
C ALA A 197 -18.33 8.51 -26.36
N MET A 198 -18.14 7.20 -26.27
CA MET A 198 -17.65 6.37 -27.36
C MET A 198 -18.82 5.80 -28.18
N SER A 199 -18.70 5.93 -29.50
CA SER A 199 -19.55 5.21 -30.47
C SER A 199 -18.69 4.52 -31.50
N VAL A 200 -19.07 3.30 -31.89
CA VAL A 200 -18.36 2.49 -32.87
C VAL A 200 -19.20 2.37 -34.13
N THR A 201 -18.61 2.72 -35.27
CA THR A 201 -19.15 2.42 -36.60
C THR A 201 -18.38 1.22 -37.16
N PRO A 202 -18.98 0.01 -37.19
CA PRO A 202 -18.31 -1.18 -37.71
C PRO A 202 -18.03 -1.00 -39.20
N GLU A 203 -16.82 -1.36 -39.64
CA GLU A 203 -16.58 -1.57 -41.07
C GLU A 203 -17.22 -2.91 -41.46
N GLY A 204 -18.04 -2.91 -42.52
CA GLY A 204 -18.70 -4.13 -43.03
C GLY A 204 -17.70 -5.22 -43.42
N GLU A 205 -18.19 -6.46 -43.56
CA GLU A 205 -17.45 -7.74 -43.73
C GLU A 205 -16.04 -7.63 -44.36
N ALA A 206 -15.08 -7.21 -43.55
CA ALA A 206 -13.68 -7.19 -43.90
C ALA A 206 -13.05 -8.49 -43.40
N PHE A 207 -12.54 -9.31 -44.32
CA PHE A 207 -11.79 -10.52 -44.00
C PHE A 207 -10.37 -10.17 -43.52
N GLY A 208 -9.91 -10.77 -42.41
CA GLY A 208 -8.54 -10.66 -41.88
C GLY A 208 -8.44 -10.78 -40.35
N SER A 209 -7.25 -11.01 -39.81
CA SER A 209 -7.01 -11.01 -38.35
C SER A 209 -6.81 -9.58 -37.81
N VAL A 210 -7.19 -9.31 -36.55
CA VAL A 210 -6.79 -8.10 -35.83
C VAL A 210 -5.55 -8.45 -35.02
N GLU A 211 -4.50 -7.66 -35.16
CA GLU A 211 -3.25 -7.84 -34.43
C GLU A 211 -3.36 -7.25 -33.02
N GLY A 212 -2.87 -7.99 -32.02
CA GLY A 212 -2.86 -7.59 -30.61
C GLY A 212 -3.23 -8.72 -29.65
N ALA A 213 -3.07 -8.45 -28.36
CA ALA A 213 -3.37 -9.43 -27.32
C ALA A 213 -4.88 -9.62 -27.18
N THR A 214 -5.32 -10.86 -26.91
CA THR A 214 -6.71 -11.12 -26.51
C THR A 214 -6.95 -10.64 -25.09
N ALA A 215 -8.21 -10.37 -24.76
CA ALA A 215 -8.66 -10.12 -23.39
C ALA A 215 -8.14 -11.18 -22.41
N ALA A 216 -8.28 -12.47 -22.76
CA ALA A 216 -7.83 -13.59 -21.93
C ALA A 216 -6.30 -13.59 -21.68
N ASN A 217 -5.50 -13.27 -22.71
CA ASN A 217 -4.05 -13.25 -22.60
C ASN A 217 -3.53 -12.13 -21.70
N LEU A 218 -4.26 -11.01 -21.58
CA LEU A 218 -3.91 -9.92 -20.68
C LEU A 218 -4.52 -10.08 -19.29
N LEU A 219 -5.71 -10.68 -19.18
CA LEU A 219 -6.43 -10.83 -17.92
C LEU A 219 -5.60 -11.61 -16.89
N VAL A 220 -4.99 -12.74 -17.28
CA VAL A 220 -4.22 -13.59 -16.36
C VAL A 220 -2.99 -12.87 -15.78
N PRO A 221 -2.04 -12.34 -16.59
CA PRO A 221 -0.85 -11.68 -16.04
C PRO A 221 -1.19 -10.38 -15.31
N VAL A 222 -2.13 -9.57 -15.81
CA VAL A 222 -2.56 -8.34 -15.14
C VAL A 222 -3.27 -8.66 -13.84
N GLY A 223 -4.19 -9.62 -13.84
CA GLY A 223 -4.90 -10.08 -12.65
C GLY A 223 -3.94 -10.60 -11.58
N ALA A 224 -2.96 -11.42 -11.97
CA ALA A 224 -1.91 -11.89 -11.07
C ALA A 224 -1.12 -10.71 -10.48
N ALA A 225 -0.65 -9.78 -11.31
CA ALA A 225 0.10 -8.61 -10.85
C ALA A 225 -0.69 -7.76 -9.86
N VAL A 226 -1.99 -7.57 -10.10
CA VAL A 226 -2.90 -6.82 -9.21
C VAL A 226 -3.09 -7.53 -7.88
N VAL A 227 -3.32 -8.85 -7.90
CA VAL A 227 -3.45 -9.65 -6.66
C VAL A 227 -2.15 -9.58 -5.86
N PHE A 228 -0.99 -9.76 -6.49
CA PHE A 228 0.31 -9.63 -5.84
C PHE A 228 0.53 -8.22 -5.25
N ALA A 229 0.13 -7.18 -5.97
CA ALA A 229 0.21 -5.80 -5.49
C ALA A 229 -0.68 -5.59 -4.25
N ILE A 230 -1.93 -6.06 -4.27
CA ILE A 230 -2.87 -5.94 -3.14
C ILE A 230 -2.35 -6.71 -1.92
N VAL A 231 -1.91 -7.96 -2.10
CA VAL A 231 -1.39 -8.80 -1.01
C VAL A 231 -0.10 -8.22 -0.44
N GLY A 232 0.83 -7.82 -1.30
CA GLY A 232 2.09 -7.19 -0.90
C GLY A 232 1.87 -5.88 -0.15
N MET A 233 0.92 -5.06 -0.58
CA MET A 233 0.52 -3.83 0.10
C MET A 233 -0.12 -4.11 1.45
N GLY A 234 -1.03 -5.09 1.52
CA GLY A 234 -1.65 -5.52 2.77
C GLY A 234 -0.60 -6.00 3.78
N TYR A 235 0.36 -6.82 3.32
CA TYR A 235 1.49 -7.25 4.14
C TYR A 235 2.37 -6.08 4.59
N ALA A 236 2.68 -5.13 3.71
CA ALA A 236 3.45 -3.93 4.07
C ALA A 236 2.73 -3.07 5.10
N LEU A 237 1.39 -2.97 5.03
CA LEU A 237 0.59 -2.21 6.00
C LEU A 237 0.48 -2.90 7.35
N VAL A 238 0.41 -4.24 7.38
CA VAL A 238 0.38 -5.05 8.61
C VAL A 238 1.74 -5.11 9.29
N SER A 239 2.83 -5.21 8.51
CA SER A 239 4.19 -5.25 9.03
C SER A 239 4.75 -3.88 9.42
N ALA A 240 4.05 -2.80 9.07
CA ALA A 240 4.45 -1.44 9.43
C ALA A 240 4.35 -1.21 10.95
N PRO A 241 5.46 -0.82 11.62
CA PRO A 241 5.48 -0.58 13.05
C PRO A 241 4.37 0.40 13.47
N THR A 242 3.59 0.01 14.46
CA THR A 242 2.58 0.87 15.10
C THR A 242 3.25 1.97 15.92
N GLU A 243 2.49 2.96 16.39
CA GLU A 243 3.02 3.95 17.34
C GLU A 243 3.51 3.28 18.63
N GLU A 244 2.78 2.29 19.14
CA GLU A 244 3.17 1.50 20.31
C GLU A 244 4.49 0.75 20.07
N ASP A 245 4.68 0.12 18.91
CA ASP A 245 5.94 -0.56 18.57
C ASP A 245 7.11 0.42 18.51
N ARG A 246 6.86 1.65 18.02
CA ARG A 246 7.87 2.71 17.93
C ARG A 246 8.23 3.25 19.30
N GLU A 247 7.24 3.50 20.15
CA GLU A 247 7.44 3.94 21.54
C GLU A 247 8.19 2.88 22.35
N ALA A 248 7.82 1.61 22.20
CA ALA A 248 8.53 0.50 22.82
C ALA A 248 9.99 0.42 22.36
N ALA A 249 10.26 0.61 21.05
CA ALA A 249 11.61 0.63 20.51
C ALA A 249 12.43 1.83 21.03
N GLU A 250 11.84 3.02 21.11
CA GLU A 250 12.48 4.21 21.68
C GLU A 250 12.79 4.03 23.18
N TYR A 251 11.84 3.48 23.94
CA TYR A 251 12.03 3.15 25.35
C TYR A 251 13.19 2.15 25.56
N LEU A 252 13.23 1.08 24.76
CA LEU A 252 14.31 0.10 24.81
C LEU A 252 15.67 0.73 24.45
N ARG A 253 15.70 1.59 23.43
CA ARG A 253 16.91 2.29 23.02
C ARG A 253 17.43 3.21 24.12
N GLN A 254 16.55 4.02 24.72
CA GLN A 254 16.90 4.88 25.85
C GLN A 254 17.44 4.06 27.03
N ARG A 255 16.85 2.90 27.33
CA ARG A 255 17.30 2.02 28.40
C ARG A 255 18.70 1.44 28.14
N ILE A 256 19.01 1.09 26.90
CA ILE A 256 20.34 0.59 26.50
C ILE A 256 21.37 1.72 26.62
N GLU A 257 21.07 2.91 26.12
CA GLU A 257 21.95 4.08 26.20
C GLU A 257 22.20 4.48 27.67
N ASN A 258 21.16 4.52 28.49
CA ASN A 258 21.28 4.80 29.93
C ASN A 258 22.12 3.74 30.66
N ARG A 259 22.00 2.45 30.29
CA ARG A 259 22.82 1.38 30.86
C ARG A 259 24.27 1.47 30.40
N ALA A 260 24.53 1.89 29.16
CA ALA A 260 25.87 2.09 28.64
C ALA A 260 26.56 3.32 29.26
N ALA A 261 25.78 4.36 29.57
CA ALA A 261 26.26 5.59 30.21
C ALA A 261 26.36 5.48 31.75
N ALA A 262 25.75 4.46 32.35
CA ALA A 262 25.83 4.24 33.79
C ALA A 262 27.29 3.96 34.20
N PRO A 263 27.82 4.64 35.24
CA PRO A 263 29.15 4.34 35.73
C PRO A 263 29.24 2.87 36.14
N ALA A 264 30.39 2.25 35.85
CA ALA A 264 30.64 0.85 36.20
C ALA A 264 30.26 0.63 37.66
N ALA A 265 29.39 -0.36 37.91
CA ALA A 265 28.98 -0.71 39.26
C ALA A 265 30.25 -0.88 40.11
N PRO A 266 30.32 -0.28 41.31
CA PRO A 266 31.49 -0.44 42.17
C PRO A 266 31.76 -1.93 42.31
N ALA A 267 33.01 -2.33 42.07
CA ALA A 267 33.42 -3.72 42.17
C ALA A 267 32.88 -4.28 43.49
N PRO A 268 32.24 -5.46 43.49
CA PRO A 268 31.70 -6.04 44.72
C PRO A 268 32.81 -5.97 45.75
N ALA A 269 32.55 -5.26 46.86
CA ALA A 269 33.51 -5.13 47.94
C ALA A 269 34.02 -6.54 48.22
N GLN A 270 35.32 -6.75 48.06
CA GLN A 270 35.94 -8.00 48.48
C GLN A 270 35.55 -8.13 49.95
N PHE A 271 34.61 -9.02 50.26
CA PHE A 271 34.37 -9.51 51.61
C PHE A 271 35.54 -10.42 51.97
N GLY A 272 36.75 -9.87 51.85
CA GLY A 272 37.99 -10.41 52.35
C GLY A 272 38.23 -9.73 53.68
N GLY A 273 37.54 -10.18 54.71
CA GLY A 273 38.18 -10.19 56.02
C GLY A 273 39.52 -10.90 55.81
N GLN A 274 40.62 -10.24 56.17
CA GLN A 274 41.92 -10.89 56.27
C GLN A 274 41.69 -12.26 56.94
N PRO A 275 42.18 -13.39 56.40
CA PRO A 275 42.24 -14.59 57.21
C PRO A 275 43.05 -14.20 58.44
N ALA A 276 42.39 -14.23 59.61
CA ALA A 276 43.01 -13.89 60.87
C ALA A 276 44.37 -14.56 60.90
N GLY A 277 45.42 -13.74 61.05
CA GLY A 277 46.79 -14.21 61.02
C GLY A 277 46.90 -15.47 61.85
N GLN A 278 47.50 -16.51 61.27
CA GLN A 278 47.89 -17.71 62.01
C GLN A 278 48.70 -17.25 63.22
N GLN A 279 48.03 -17.13 64.37
CA GLN A 279 48.69 -17.01 65.65
C GLN A 279 49.39 -18.34 65.85
N GLN A 280 50.70 -18.31 65.62
CA GLN A 280 51.61 -19.37 65.95
C GLN A 280 51.36 -19.76 67.42
N PRO A 281 50.90 -20.99 67.73
CA PRO A 281 50.66 -21.37 69.11
C PRO A 281 51.99 -21.43 69.86
N PRO A 282 52.06 -20.93 71.11
CA PRO A 282 53.27 -21.00 71.90
C PRO A 282 53.60 -22.45 72.20
N ASN A 283 54.86 -22.81 71.96
CA ASN A 283 55.46 -24.11 72.24
C ASN A 283 55.24 -24.46 73.73
N ARG A 284 54.25 -25.32 74.02
CA ARG A 284 54.05 -25.92 75.34
C ARG A 284 54.32 -27.41 75.24
N SER A 285 55.43 -27.77 75.86
CA SER A 285 55.86 -29.09 76.28
C SER A 285 54.74 -29.93 76.89
N THR A 286 54.69 -31.20 76.47
CA THR A 286 54.32 -32.40 77.24
C THR A 286 53.07 -32.33 78.13
N GLY A 287 51.97 -32.93 77.65
CA GLY A 287 50.80 -33.23 78.49
C GLY A 287 49.85 -34.21 77.78
N ARG A 288 49.85 -35.45 78.26
CA ARG A 288 49.02 -36.60 77.85
C ARG A 288 47.52 -36.30 78.06
N GLY A 289 46.65 -36.61 77.09
CA GLY A 289 45.20 -36.53 77.29
C GLY A 289 44.40 -36.99 76.06
N THR A 290 43.53 -37.97 76.27
CA THR A 290 42.88 -38.84 75.27
C THR A 290 41.47 -38.39 74.86
N LEU A 291 40.99 -39.00 73.76
CA LEU A 291 39.58 -39.29 73.38
C LEU A 291 38.83 -38.26 72.51
N GLY A 292 38.28 -38.78 71.39
CA GLY A 292 36.91 -38.44 70.97
C GLY A 292 36.70 -38.28 69.47
N ASP A 293 36.69 -39.37 68.71
CA ASP A 293 36.10 -39.43 67.37
C ASP A 293 34.59 -39.10 67.42
N ALA A 294 34.14 -38.15 66.60
CA ALA A 294 32.72 -38.02 66.28
C ALA A 294 32.54 -37.42 64.88
N SER A 295 32.41 -38.30 63.89
CA SER A 295 31.92 -38.00 62.54
C SER A 295 30.39 -37.94 62.55
N TRP A 296 29.82 -36.81 62.13
CA TRP A 296 28.37 -36.66 61.97
C TRP A 296 27.98 -36.77 60.50
N THR A 297 27.08 -37.71 60.20
CA THR A 297 26.55 -38.03 58.88
C THR A 297 25.30 -37.21 58.53
N TYR A 298 25.23 -36.83 57.25
CA TYR A 298 24.15 -36.10 56.60
C TYR A 298 22.92 -37.00 56.40
N ARG A 299 21.73 -36.53 56.80
CA ARG A 299 20.46 -37.27 56.66
C ARG A 299 19.55 -36.57 55.65
N ASP A 300 19.41 -37.23 54.51
CA ASP A 300 18.49 -36.94 53.41
C ASP A 300 17.02 -37.04 53.86
N ARG A 301 16.15 -36.16 53.38
CA ARG A 301 14.71 -36.17 53.68
C ARG A 301 13.93 -36.04 52.37
N GLY A 302 13.58 -37.18 51.80
CA GLY A 302 12.61 -37.30 50.72
C GLY A 302 11.18 -37.55 51.22
N ARG A 303 10.24 -37.08 50.40
CA ARG A 303 8.81 -37.43 50.28
C ARG A 303 7.85 -36.95 51.38
N GLN A 304 6.96 -36.02 50.99
CA GLN A 304 5.57 -36.37 50.66
C GLN A 304 5.18 -35.66 49.36
#